data_AF-A0A6C0I8Z9-F1
#
_entry.id   AF-A0A6C0I8Z9-F1
#
_cell.length_a   1.000
_cell.length_b   1.000
_cell.length_c   1.000
_cell.angle_alpha   90.00
_cell.angle_beta   90.00
_cell.angle_gamma   90.00
#
_symmetry.space_group_name_H-M   'P 1'
#
loop_
_entity.id
_entity.type
_entity.pdbx_description
1 polymer ?
#
loop_
_entity_poly.entity_id
_entity_poly.type
_entity_poly.pdbx_seq_one_letter_code
_entity_poly.pdbx_strand_id
1 'polypeptide(L)'
;MPKKDNVCSRILTPKQVGPICWFMATFVAMFYSQRSRKKLLKASEGWDTKKKLFKLLKHVLDEKYLKVGSRESEDYKHFKDTTFGEILQYLNIENKDKFPYNPKKVKHGFDPVLYIGKLYKLLNVDYKMFEYIIKDDTLAYSYYNDEYNFIKHVIEGKNLKISVDFSERKKKYVEDNNAPQVLLVELGNEIGDKGNSSWVYNKYFPSNIIPDGDTKDNLKSLQEKITYNGKEYNLDSVVLSNWNNPIHAIAGITCKKDRYVYNGWTRTSMDPAMGNKLVDRNIPCELMKFNWNIIKHTDFCLNVVECIPDKLKKKLKNKDELCFNFSKGSRILIYVRKDAKSDTSSKDGLGDVAKSVRKSITKSPKKCPEGKVLNPKTGRCILIKNAMKKSPTSPKKCPEGKVLNPKTGRCILIKNAMKKSPKSPKSPKKCPEGKVLNPKTGRCILIKNATKKSPKSPKKCPEGKVLNPKTGRCILIRNIRIAK
;
A
#
# COMPACT_ATOMS: atom_id res chain seq x y z
N MET A 1 16.72 -17.51 -18.18
CA MET A 1 16.32 -17.28 -16.77
C MET A 1 15.07 -16.41 -16.79
N PRO A 2 13.93 -16.84 -16.19
CA PRO A 2 12.80 -15.94 -16.04
C PRO A 2 13.21 -14.78 -15.12
N LYS A 3 12.93 -13.53 -15.52
CA LYS A 3 13.20 -12.34 -14.70
C LYS A 3 12.56 -12.56 -13.33
N LYS A 4 13.33 -12.44 -12.24
CA LYS A 4 12.75 -12.33 -10.88
C LYS A 4 11.70 -11.22 -10.94
N ASP A 5 10.42 -11.57 -10.80
CA ASP A 5 9.36 -10.58 -10.78
C ASP A 5 9.69 -9.48 -9.76
N ASN A 6 9.59 -8.23 -10.19
CA ASN A 6 9.89 -7.10 -9.34
C ASN A 6 8.90 -7.09 -8.17
N VAL A 7 9.36 -7.21 -6.92
CA VAL A 7 8.50 -7.14 -5.71
C VAL A 7 7.47 -5.99 -5.77
N CYS A 8 7.82 -4.85 -6.37
CA CYS A 8 6.90 -3.72 -6.54
C CYS A 8 5.68 -4.02 -7.42
N SER A 9 5.79 -4.85 -8.46
CA SER A 9 4.65 -5.27 -9.30
C SER A 9 3.77 -6.32 -8.63
N ARG A 10 4.23 -6.87 -7.50
CA ARG A 10 3.49 -7.83 -6.68
C ARG A 10 2.83 -7.19 -5.47
N ILE A 11 2.94 -5.88 -5.28
CA ILE A 11 2.26 -5.21 -4.18
C ILE A 11 0.74 -5.37 -4.37
N LEU A 12 0.05 -5.80 -3.33
CA LEU A 12 -1.40 -5.93 -3.32
C LEU A 12 -2.00 -4.54 -3.11
N THR A 13 -2.78 -4.04 -4.06
CA THR A 13 -3.36 -2.70 -3.93
C THR A 13 -4.66 -2.76 -3.15
N PRO A 14 -4.84 -1.97 -2.08
CA PRO A 14 -6.11 -1.96 -1.38
C PRO A 14 -7.23 -1.31 -2.21
N LYS A 15 -8.46 -1.81 -2.11
CA LYS A 15 -9.65 -1.17 -2.69
C LYS A 15 -10.20 -0.13 -1.72
N GLN A 16 -10.63 1.04 -2.21
CA GLN A 16 -11.45 1.96 -1.43
C GLN A 16 -12.91 1.48 -1.39
N VAL A 17 -13.49 1.47 -0.19
CA VAL A 17 -14.92 1.16 0.01
C VAL A 17 -15.54 2.28 0.84
N GLY A 18 -16.47 3.02 0.23
CA GLY A 18 -17.12 4.17 0.85
C GLY A 18 -16.32 5.48 0.75
N PRO A 19 -16.76 6.52 1.48
CA PRO A 19 -16.25 7.91 1.37
C PRO A 19 -14.95 8.13 2.16
N ILE A 20 -13.98 7.23 2.02
CA ILE A 20 -12.74 7.20 2.82
C ILE A 20 -11.47 7.38 1.98
N CYS A 21 -11.56 8.04 0.81
CA CYS A 21 -10.40 8.29 -0.07
C CYS A 21 -9.23 8.96 0.67
N TRP A 22 -9.52 9.96 1.50
CA TRP A 22 -8.57 10.66 2.36
C TRP A 22 -7.77 9.69 3.25
N PHE A 23 -8.46 8.73 3.88
CA PHE A 23 -7.86 7.75 4.76
C PHE A 23 -7.08 6.72 3.96
N MET A 24 -7.62 6.27 2.83
CA MET A 24 -6.96 5.31 1.97
C MET A 24 -5.66 5.85 1.37
N ALA A 25 -5.66 7.09 0.89
CA ALA A 25 -4.46 7.76 0.42
C ALA A 25 -3.41 7.88 1.53
N THR A 26 -3.82 8.34 2.72
CA THR A 26 -2.97 8.41 3.91
C THR A 26 -2.39 7.04 4.27
N PHE A 27 -3.24 6.02 4.36
CA PHE A 27 -2.85 4.68 4.75
C PHE A 27 -1.88 4.07 3.74
N VAL A 28 -2.12 4.22 2.44
CA VAL A 28 -1.21 3.71 1.39
C VAL A 28 0.13 4.45 1.44
N ALA A 29 0.11 5.78 1.61
CA ALA A 29 1.34 6.56 1.74
C ALA A 29 2.20 6.14 2.94
N MET A 30 1.59 5.67 4.02
CA MET A 30 2.26 5.19 5.23
C MET A 30 2.67 3.70 5.15
N PHE A 31 1.73 2.81 4.85
CA PHE A 31 1.90 1.35 4.97
C PHE A 31 2.49 0.68 3.73
N TYR A 32 2.43 1.32 2.56
CA TYR A 32 2.85 0.70 1.29
C TYR A 32 4.09 1.36 0.68
N SER A 33 4.32 2.64 0.98
CA SER A 33 5.53 3.33 0.56
C SER A 33 6.77 2.79 1.27
N GLN A 34 7.87 2.64 0.53
CA GLN A 34 9.00 1.81 0.94
C GLN A 34 9.60 2.18 2.30
N ARG A 35 9.98 3.45 2.54
CA ARG A 35 10.69 3.82 3.76
C ARG A 35 9.74 3.94 4.93
N SER A 36 8.54 4.50 4.73
CA SER A 36 7.51 4.59 5.76
C SER A 36 7.12 3.19 6.25
N ARG A 37 6.88 2.26 5.32
CA ARG A 37 6.60 0.86 5.64
C ARG A 37 7.73 0.20 6.44
N LYS A 38 8.99 0.49 6.12
CA LYS A 38 10.16 -0.04 6.86
C LYS A 38 10.17 0.45 8.32
N LYS A 39 9.84 1.73 8.57
CA LYS A 39 9.71 2.27 9.93
C LYS A 39 8.58 1.57 10.69
N LEU A 40 7.41 1.43 10.05
CA LEU A 40 6.25 0.77 10.65
C LEU A 40 6.51 -0.72 10.94
N LEU A 41 7.21 -1.45 10.07
CA LEU A 41 7.59 -2.84 10.33
C LEU A 41 8.39 -2.96 11.62
N LYS A 42 9.42 -2.12 11.79
CA LYS A 42 10.24 -2.10 13.00
C LYS A 42 9.41 -1.72 14.23
N ALA A 43 8.57 -0.69 14.13
CA ALA A 43 7.71 -0.26 15.24
C ALA A 43 6.68 -1.34 15.62
N SER A 44 6.22 -2.14 14.65
CA SER A 44 5.20 -3.18 14.84
C SER A 44 5.62 -4.35 15.73
N GLU A 45 6.92 -4.49 16.00
CA GLU A 45 7.44 -5.47 16.95
C GLU A 45 6.93 -5.20 18.38
N GLY A 46 6.68 -3.92 18.70
CA GLY A 46 6.17 -3.49 20.00
C GLY A 46 4.65 -3.27 20.07
N TRP A 47 3.89 -3.51 18.99
CA TRP A 47 2.45 -3.26 19.00
C TRP A 47 1.69 -4.30 19.85
N ASP A 48 0.72 -3.82 20.63
CA ASP A 48 -0.15 -4.69 21.44
C ASP A 48 -1.20 -5.41 20.59
N THR A 49 -0.82 -6.57 20.04
CA THR A 49 -1.69 -7.42 19.22
C THR A 49 -2.86 -8.06 19.98
N LYS A 50 -2.99 -7.87 21.31
CA LYS A 50 -4.22 -8.25 22.03
C LYS A 50 -5.37 -7.32 21.68
N LYS A 51 -5.07 -6.05 21.36
CA LYS A 51 -6.04 -5.08 20.85
C LYS A 51 -6.37 -5.36 19.40
N LYS A 52 -7.67 -5.34 19.07
CA LYS A 52 -8.19 -5.64 17.72
C LYS A 52 -7.60 -4.72 16.65
N LEU A 53 -7.42 -3.43 16.98
CA LEU A 53 -6.81 -2.44 16.09
C LEU A 53 -5.42 -2.88 15.62
N PHE A 54 -4.50 -3.06 16.56
CA PHE A 54 -3.10 -3.39 16.26
C PHE A 54 -2.95 -4.78 15.66
N LYS A 55 -3.79 -5.75 16.05
CA LYS A 55 -3.87 -7.05 15.37
C LYS A 55 -4.21 -6.90 13.88
N LEU A 56 -5.22 -6.09 13.56
CA LEU A 56 -5.65 -5.87 12.18
C LEU A 56 -4.60 -5.10 11.38
N LEU A 57 -4.00 -4.06 11.96
CA LEU A 57 -2.92 -3.29 11.35
C LEU A 57 -1.69 -4.16 11.09
N LYS A 58 -1.30 -5.02 12.04
CA LYS A 58 -0.18 -5.95 11.89
C LYS A 58 -0.46 -6.97 10.80
N HIS A 59 -1.67 -7.51 10.73
CA HIS A 59 -2.08 -8.40 9.64
C HIS A 59 -2.01 -7.71 8.26
N VAL A 60 -2.42 -6.44 8.16
CA VAL A 60 -2.25 -5.67 6.91
C VAL A 60 -0.77 -5.46 6.57
N LEU A 61 0.04 -5.11 7.57
CA LEU A 61 1.46 -4.83 7.42
C LEU A 61 2.29 -6.08 7.08
N ASP A 62 1.95 -7.25 7.62
CA ASP A 62 2.74 -8.47 7.46
C ASP A 62 2.25 -9.31 6.27
N GLU A 63 0.94 -9.52 6.17
CA GLU A 63 0.35 -10.55 5.30
C GLU A 63 -0.33 -9.99 4.05
N LYS A 64 -0.81 -8.74 4.09
CA LYS A 64 -1.59 -8.13 2.99
C LYS A 64 -0.81 -7.13 2.14
N TYR A 65 0.50 -7.34 2.02
CA TYR A 65 1.37 -6.47 1.23
C TYR A 65 1.70 -7.04 -0.14
N LEU A 66 1.87 -8.36 -0.28
CA LEU A 66 2.31 -8.99 -1.53
C LEU A 66 1.30 -10.02 -2.02
N LYS A 67 1.09 -10.04 -3.34
CA LYS A 67 0.45 -11.13 -4.07
C LYS A 67 1.24 -12.43 -3.86
N VAL A 68 0.58 -13.48 -3.37
CA VAL A 68 1.16 -14.79 -3.06
C VAL A 68 0.63 -15.90 -3.99
N GLY A 69 -0.53 -15.71 -4.61
CA GLY A 69 -1.18 -16.64 -5.52
C GLY A 69 -0.71 -16.52 -6.97
N SER A 70 -0.96 -17.58 -7.74
CA SER A 70 -0.78 -17.59 -9.20
C SER A 70 -1.89 -16.83 -9.95
N ARG A 71 -2.99 -16.52 -9.25
CA ARG A 71 -4.16 -15.78 -9.75
C ARG A 71 -4.52 -14.68 -8.77
N GLU A 72 -4.60 -13.44 -9.27
CA GLU A 72 -4.89 -12.25 -8.45
C GLU A 72 -6.19 -12.35 -7.66
N SER A 73 -7.20 -13.06 -8.19
CA SER A 73 -8.47 -13.25 -7.51
C SER A 73 -8.35 -14.06 -6.21
N GLU A 74 -7.29 -14.85 -6.03
CA GLU A 74 -7.08 -15.63 -4.80
C GLU A 74 -6.45 -14.78 -3.70
N ASP A 75 -5.57 -13.84 -4.04
CA ASP A 75 -4.97 -12.92 -3.07
C ASP A 75 -6.00 -11.98 -2.43
N TYR A 76 -6.98 -11.54 -3.23
CA TYR A 76 -8.06 -10.68 -2.74
C TYR A 76 -9.18 -11.43 -2.01
N LYS A 77 -9.28 -12.76 -2.08
CA LYS A 77 -10.27 -13.53 -1.27
C LYS A 77 -10.08 -13.33 0.24
N HIS A 78 -8.83 -13.12 0.67
CA HIS A 78 -8.49 -12.86 2.07
C HIS A 78 -8.54 -11.37 2.42
N PHE A 79 -8.70 -10.51 1.41
CA PHE A 79 -8.81 -9.07 1.58
C PHE A 79 -10.29 -8.67 1.67
N LYS A 80 -10.85 -8.72 2.88
CA LYS A 80 -12.23 -8.27 3.11
C LYS A 80 -12.39 -6.79 2.76
N ASP A 81 -13.43 -6.46 2.00
CA ASP A 81 -13.83 -5.08 1.67
C ASP A 81 -14.06 -4.21 2.92
N THR A 82 -14.33 -4.83 4.08
CA THR A 82 -14.53 -4.13 5.35
C THR A 82 -13.24 -3.73 6.07
N THR A 83 -12.06 -4.21 5.65
CA THR A 83 -10.80 -4.10 6.41
C THR A 83 -10.50 -2.66 6.85
N PHE A 84 -10.56 -1.68 5.94
CA PHE A 84 -10.23 -0.29 6.28
C PHE A 84 -11.32 0.44 7.04
N GLY A 85 -12.59 0.09 6.80
CA GLY A 85 -13.69 0.56 7.62
C GLY A 85 -13.57 0.06 9.06
N GLU A 86 -13.16 -1.19 9.26
CA GLU A 86 -12.88 -1.77 10.58
C GLU A 86 -11.69 -1.08 11.26
N ILE A 87 -10.61 -0.77 10.53
CA ILE A 87 -9.48 0.01 11.07
C ILE A 87 -9.96 1.39 11.56
N LEU A 88 -10.70 2.14 10.74
CA LEU A 88 -11.26 3.44 11.13
C LEU A 88 -12.19 3.33 12.36
N GLN A 89 -13.03 2.30 12.40
CA GLN A 89 -13.89 2.04 13.55
C GLN A 89 -13.06 1.77 14.81
N TYR A 90 -11.99 0.97 14.72
CA TYR A 90 -11.14 0.66 15.86
C TYR A 90 -10.25 1.83 16.28
N LEU A 91 -9.81 2.68 15.35
CA LEU A 91 -9.13 3.95 15.67
C LEU A 91 -10.04 4.85 16.52
N ASN A 92 -11.30 4.99 16.11
CA ASN A 92 -12.30 5.76 16.86
C ASN A 92 -12.59 5.17 18.25
N ILE A 93 -12.59 3.85 18.39
CA ILE A 93 -12.74 3.18 19.69
C ILE A 93 -11.49 3.37 20.57
N GLU A 94 -10.30 3.29 19.99
CA GLU A 94 -9.03 3.43 20.72
C GLU A 94 -8.85 4.83 21.29
N ASN A 95 -9.16 5.86 20.50
CA ASN A 95 -9.11 7.25 20.95
C ASN A 95 -10.01 8.13 20.08
N LYS A 96 -11.26 8.34 20.52
CA LYS A 96 -12.25 9.14 19.78
C LYS A 96 -11.83 10.62 19.62
N ASP A 97 -11.06 11.16 20.56
CA ASP A 97 -10.68 12.57 20.56
C ASP A 97 -9.61 12.83 19.48
N LYS A 98 -8.68 11.88 19.34
CA LYS A 98 -7.65 11.92 18.30
C LYS A 98 -8.17 11.44 16.94
N PHE A 99 -9.07 10.44 16.95
CA PHE A 99 -9.64 9.81 15.76
C PHE A 99 -11.18 9.88 15.76
N PRO A 100 -11.78 11.04 15.49
CA PRO A 100 -13.23 11.25 15.61
C PRO A 100 -14.10 10.60 14.52
N TYR A 101 -13.48 10.05 13.46
CA TYR A 101 -14.19 9.54 12.30
C TYR A 101 -14.73 8.16 12.60
N ASN A 102 -16.05 8.06 12.75
CA ASN A 102 -16.74 6.78 12.87
C ASN A 102 -17.40 6.42 11.53
N PRO A 103 -16.90 5.40 10.79
CA PRO A 103 -17.40 5.05 9.46
C PRO A 103 -18.84 4.53 9.46
N LYS A 104 -19.41 4.21 10.64
CA LYS A 104 -20.83 3.83 10.78
C LYS A 104 -21.76 5.04 10.93
N LYS A 105 -21.24 6.19 11.37
CA LYS A 105 -22.01 7.41 11.65
C LYS A 105 -21.79 8.49 10.60
N VAL A 106 -20.54 8.66 10.18
CA VAL A 106 -20.13 9.72 9.25
C VAL A 106 -20.21 9.22 7.81
N LYS A 107 -20.85 9.99 6.92
CA LYS A 107 -21.05 9.62 5.50
C LYS A 107 -20.24 10.45 4.49
N HIS A 108 -19.45 11.41 4.96
CA HIS A 108 -18.65 12.28 4.10
C HIS A 108 -17.14 12.02 4.28
N GLY A 109 -16.34 12.63 3.41
CA GLY A 109 -14.89 12.63 3.50
C GLY A 109 -14.39 13.39 4.73
N PHE A 110 -13.08 13.29 4.97
CA PHE A 110 -12.37 13.97 6.03
C PHE A 110 -11.00 14.42 5.51
N ASP A 111 -10.21 15.13 6.31
CA ASP A 111 -8.91 15.62 5.88
C ASP A 111 -7.76 14.68 6.32
N PRO A 112 -6.86 14.27 5.40
CA PRO A 112 -5.62 13.56 5.74
C PRO A 112 -4.79 14.20 6.87
N VAL A 113 -4.66 15.53 6.89
CA VAL A 113 -3.77 16.26 7.82
C VAL A 113 -4.12 16.00 9.28
N LEU A 114 -5.41 15.78 9.56
CA LEU A 114 -5.95 15.58 10.89
C LEU A 114 -5.58 14.22 11.50
N TYR A 115 -5.16 13.26 10.67
CA TYR A 115 -4.93 11.86 11.05
C TYR A 115 -3.46 11.44 10.90
N ILE A 116 -2.79 11.84 9.83
CA ILE A 116 -1.51 11.24 9.44
C ILE A 116 -0.44 11.32 10.55
N GLY A 117 -0.29 12.46 11.21
CA GLY A 117 0.65 12.64 12.32
C GLY A 117 0.28 11.77 13.54
N LYS A 118 -1.00 11.85 13.95
CA LYS A 118 -1.55 11.06 15.07
C LYS A 118 -1.44 9.56 14.84
N LEU A 119 -1.58 9.11 13.58
CA LEU A 119 -1.36 7.71 13.20
C LEU A 119 0.10 7.31 13.39
N TYR A 120 1.08 8.10 12.93
CA TYR A 120 2.49 7.80 13.18
C TYR A 120 2.76 7.70 14.69
N LYS A 121 2.28 8.67 15.48
CA LYS A 121 2.44 8.67 16.95
C LYS A 121 1.82 7.43 17.61
N LEU A 122 0.58 7.08 17.26
CA LEU A 122 -0.11 5.88 17.75
C LEU A 122 0.67 4.61 17.43
N LEU A 123 1.32 4.58 16.27
CA LEU A 123 2.10 3.44 15.78
C LEU A 123 3.55 3.44 16.27
N ASN A 124 3.87 4.30 17.24
CA ASN A 124 5.19 4.43 17.86
C ASN A 124 6.29 4.82 16.85
N VAL A 125 5.95 5.71 15.92
CA VAL A 125 6.87 6.39 15.00
C VAL A 125 6.77 7.88 15.29
N ASP A 126 7.89 8.48 15.69
CA ASP A 126 7.97 9.91 15.94
C ASP A 126 7.89 10.71 14.63
N TYR A 127 7.22 11.85 14.71
CA TYR A 127 7.04 12.75 13.58
C TYR A 127 7.10 14.21 14.03
N LYS A 128 7.39 15.10 13.09
CA LYS A 128 7.08 16.54 13.18
C LYS A 128 6.37 16.96 11.91
N MET A 129 5.35 17.80 12.04
CA MET A 129 4.60 18.37 10.91
C MET A 129 4.87 19.86 10.79
N PHE A 130 5.11 20.30 9.57
CA PHE A 130 5.25 21.70 9.19
C PHE A 130 4.25 22.04 8.11
N GLU A 131 3.79 23.27 8.11
CA GLU A 131 2.93 23.83 7.07
C GLU A 131 3.72 24.89 6.30
N TYR A 132 3.81 24.71 4.99
CA TYR A 132 4.43 25.67 4.10
C TYR A 132 3.37 26.44 3.31
N ILE A 133 3.19 27.69 3.68
CA ILE A 133 2.25 28.64 3.09
C ILE A 133 2.98 29.35 1.95
N ILE A 134 2.86 28.80 0.74
CA ILE A 134 3.60 29.24 -0.46
C ILE A 134 3.37 30.73 -0.75
N LYS A 135 2.13 31.22 -0.62
CA LYS A 135 1.76 32.60 -0.96
C LYS A 135 2.52 33.65 -0.13
N ASP A 136 2.73 33.35 1.14
CA ASP A 136 3.36 34.25 2.11
C ASP A 136 4.81 33.85 2.39
N ASP A 137 5.36 32.89 1.63
CA ASP A 137 6.69 32.31 1.82
C ASP A 137 7.00 31.85 3.26
N THR A 138 5.93 31.50 3.99
CA THR A 138 5.96 31.26 5.44
C THR A 138 5.99 29.77 5.74
N LEU A 139 6.98 29.32 6.50
CA LEU A 139 7.02 27.97 7.07
C LEU A 139 6.66 28.06 8.54
N ALA A 140 5.73 27.22 8.99
CA ALA A 140 5.34 27.17 10.39
C ALA A 140 5.33 25.73 10.92
N TYR A 141 5.67 25.56 12.20
CA TYR A 141 5.39 24.35 12.94
C TYR A 141 3.88 24.17 13.07
N SER A 142 3.35 23.10 12.47
CA SER A 142 1.91 22.99 12.23
C SER A 142 1.12 22.85 13.54
N TYR A 143 0.01 23.59 13.66
CA TYR A 143 -0.92 23.39 14.78
C TYR A 143 -1.68 22.04 14.70
N TYR A 144 -1.48 21.25 13.64
CA TYR A 144 -1.97 19.88 13.52
C TYR A 144 -1.11 18.83 14.25
N ASN A 145 0.07 19.21 14.76
CA ASN A 145 0.88 18.32 15.60
C ASN A 145 0.12 17.89 16.87
N ASP A 146 0.42 16.68 17.37
CA ASP A 146 -0.40 15.97 18.36
C ASP A 146 -0.44 16.63 19.75
N GLU A 147 0.61 17.39 20.10
CA GLU A 147 0.71 18.17 21.33
C GLU A 147 -0.27 19.34 21.37
N TYR A 148 -0.80 19.77 20.21
CA TYR A 148 -1.85 20.76 20.13
C TYR A 148 -3.22 20.07 20.26
N ASN A 149 -4.11 20.67 21.06
CA ASN A 149 -5.46 20.14 21.31
C ASN A 149 -6.55 21.14 20.92
N PHE A 150 -6.36 21.79 19.77
CA PHE A 150 -7.21 22.87 19.31
C PHE A 150 -8.35 22.39 18.40
N ILE A 151 -8.23 21.17 17.88
CA ILE A 151 -9.18 20.64 16.92
C ILE A 151 -10.35 20.03 17.69
N LYS A 152 -11.46 20.76 17.73
CA LYS A 152 -12.72 20.29 18.28
C LYS A 152 -13.54 19.66 17.16
N HIS A 153 -14.34 18.67 17.53
CA HIS A 153 -15.21 17.98 16.58
C HIS A 153 -16.60 17.81 17.17
N VAL A 154 -17.61 17.99 16.33
CA VAL A 154 -19.02 17.81 16.68
C VAL A 154 -19.67 16.94 15.62
N ILE A 155 -20.44 15.94 16.05
CA ILE A 155 -21.23 15.11 15.14
C ILE A 155 -22.64 15.68 15.09
N GLU A 156 -23.02 16.23 13.95
CA GLU A 156 -24.38 16.70 13.68
C GLU A 156 -25.04 15.78 12.65
N GLY A 157 -25.92 14.90 13.14
CA GLY A 157 -26.53 13.85 12.32
C GLY A 157 -25.48 12.90 11.74
N LYS A 158 -25.30 12.92 10.41
CA LYS A 158 -24.32 12.10 9.67
C LYS A 158 -23.06 12.88 9.25
N ASN A 159 -22.95 14.13 9.69
CA ASN A 159 -21.88 15.04 9.36
C ASN A 159 -20.94 15.20 10.55
N LEU A 160 -19.63 15.24 10.26
CA LEU A 160 -18.60 15.57 11.23
C LEU A 160 -18.16 17.00 10.97
N LYS A 161 -18.49 17.92 11.89
CA LYS A 161 -18.01 19.30 11.86
C LYS A 161 -16.72 19.39 12.66
N ILE A 162 -15.78 20.15 12.13
CA ILE A 162 -14.51 20.46 12.79
C ILE A 162 -14.48 21.95 13.05
N SER A 163 -14.08 22.34 14.25
CA SER A 163 -13.72 23.71 14.56
C SER A 163 -12.32 23.74 15.17
N VAL A 164 -11.62 24.84 14.94
CA VAL A 164 -10.33 25.07 15.58
C VAL A 164 -10.54 26.10 16.69
N ASP A 165 -10.22 25.70 17.90
CA ASP A 165 -10.29 26.50 19.11
C ASP A 165 -8.94 27.16 19.36
N PHE A 166 -8.82 28.41 18.95
CA PHE A 166 -7.61 29.23 19.13
C PHE A 166 -7.59 29.98 20.48
N SER A 167 -8.44 29.62 21.44
CA SER A 167 -8.48 30.28 22.77
C SER A 167 -7.21 30.01 23.58
N GLU A 168 -6.60 28.83 23.44
CA GLU A 168 -5.36 28.42 24.13
C GLU A 168 -4.10 28.93 23.41
N ARG A 169 -3.91 30.25 23.36
CA ARG A 169 -2.76 30.93 22.70
C ARG A 169 -1.39 30.71 23.36
N LYS A 170 -1.31 29.88 24.40
CA LYS A 170 -0.12 29.78 25.28
C LYS A 170 0.89 28.72 24.85
N LYS A 171 0.51 27.74 24.04
CA LYS A 171 1.46 26.71 23.58
C LYS A 171 2.32 27.28 22.46
N LYS A 172 3.62 27.39 22.74
CA LYS A 172 4.64 27.85 21.80
C LYS A 172 5.42 26.65 21.30
N TYR A 173 5.65 26.60 19.99
CA TYR A 173 6.70 25.74 19.47
C TYR A 173 8.06 26.19 20.02
N VAL A 174 8.86 25.22 20.45
CA VAL A 174 10.25 25.41 20.85
C VAL A 174 11.04 24.33 20.11
N GLU A 175 11.99 24.74 19.28
CA GLU A 175 12.87 23.79 18.60
C GLU A 175 13.70 23.06 19.66
N ASP A 176 13.65 21.73 19.61
CA ASP A 176 14.28 20.82 20.58
C ASP A 176 15.54 20.15 19.98
N ASN A 177 15.94 20.55 18.77
CA ASN A 177 17.02 19.95 17.98
C ASN A 177 16.85 18.44 17.73
N ASN A 178 15.67 17.88 18.01
CA ASN A 178 15.37 16.48 17.76
C ASN A 178 14.99 16.30 16.28
N ALA A 179 15.59 15.29 15.65
CA ALA A 179 15.30 14.90 14.28
C ALA A 179 14.35 13.69 14.30
N PRO A 180 13.04 13.80 14.01
CA PRO A 180 12.10 12.68 14.11
C PRO A 180 12.31 11.63 13.01
N GLN A 181 11.75 10.42 13.14
CA GLN A 181 11.81 9.44 12.04
C GLN A 181 11.06 9.89 10.78
N VAL A 182 10.02 10.71 10.93
CA VAL A 182 9.19 11.23 9.84
C VAL A 182 9.06 12.75 9.93
N LEU A 183 9.23 13.44 8.80
CA LEU A 183 8.85 14.83 8.63
C LEU A 183 7.67 14.91 7.67
N LEU A 184 6.65 15.66 8.05
CA LEU A 184 5.48 15.93 7.24
C LEU A 184 5.52 17.40 6.84
N VAL A 185 5.43 17.69 5.55
CA VAL A 185 5.33 19.05 5.04
C VAL A 185 4.02 19.18 4.29
N GLU A 186 3.08 19.90 4.88
CA GLU A 186 1.80 20.25 4.26
C GLU A 186 1.97 21.48 3.38
N LEU A 187 1.37 21.43 2.20
CA LEU A 187 1.25 22.56 1.28
C LEU A 187 -0.23 22.71 0.95
N GLY A 188 -0.81 23.87 1.25
CA GLY A 188 -2.21 24.20 0.97
C GLY A 188 -2.45 24.72 -0.46
N ASN A 189 -3.70 24.71 -0.90
CA ASN A 189 -4.13 25.24 -2.20
C ASN A 189 -4.46 26.75 -2.16
N GLU A 190 -4.32 27.41 -3.30
CA GLU A 190 -4.76 28.81 -3.53
C GLU A 190 -6.23 28.92 -3.97
N ILE A 191 -6.89 27.80 -4.31
CA ILE A 191 -8.24 27.83 -4.88
C ILE A 191 -9.29 27.82 -3.77
N GLY A 192 -9.89 29.00 -3.53
CA GLY A 192 -10.97 29.23 -2.57
C GLY A 192 -10.52 30.10 -1.41
N ASP A 193 -10.59 31.42 -1.62
CA ASP A 193 -10.10 32.49 -0.74
C ASP A 193 -10.34 32.28 0.77
N LYS A 194 -9.32 32.71 1.54
CA LYS A 194 -9.21 32.89 3.02
C LYS A 194 -8.47 31.83 3.85
N GLY A 195 -8.10 30.67 3.31
CA GLY A 195 -7.49 29.58 4.10
C GLY A 195 -5.96 29.47 4.12
N ASN A 196 -5.27 30.04 3.13
CA ASN A 196 -3.83 29.81 2.91
C ASN A 196 -3.03 31.11 3.13
N SER A 197 -3.34 31.79 4.22
CA SER A 197 -2.59 32.96 4.69
C SER A 197 -1.93 32.63 6.02
N SER A 198 -0.70 33.08 6.17
CA SER A 198 0.05 33.12 7.42
C SER A 198 -0.70 33.83 8.54
N TRP A 199 -1.81 34.53 8.26
CA TRP A 199 -2.69 35.18 9.24
C TRP A 199 -3.00 34.34 10.48
N VAL A 200 -3.33 33.04 10.32
CA VAL A 200 -3.63 32.18 11.49
C VAL A 200 -2.41 32.10 12.41
N TYR A 201 -1.22 31.87 11.86
CA TYR A 201 0.02 31.83 12.61
C TYR A 201 0.39 33.21 13.14
N ASN A 202 0.37 34.26 12.33
CA ASN A 202 0.69 35.63 12.74
C ASN A 202 -0.19 36.09 13.91
N LYS A 203 -1.48 35.75 13.90
CA LYS A 203 -2.44 36.19 14.91
C LYS A 203 -2.47 35.31 16.16
N TYR A 204 -2.39 33.99 16.01
CA TYR A 204 -2.63 33.05 17.10
C TYR A 204 -1.38 32.27 17.53
N PHE A 205 -0.39 32.09 16.64
CA PHE A 205 0.81 31.28 16.88
C PHE A 205 2.10 31.87 16.27
N PRO A 206 2.48 33.12 16.58
CA PRO A 206 3.64 33.74 15.97
C PRO A 206 4.95 32.98 16.29
N SER A 207 5.03 32.33 17.46
CA SER A 207 6.16 31.48 17.85
C SER A 207 6.30 30.19 17.05
N ASN A 208 5.27 29.80 16.29
CA ASN A 208 5.34 28.62 15.44
C ASN A 208 5.98 28.93 14.09
N ILE A 209 6.11 30.21 13.72
CA ILE A 209 6.76 30.60 12.48
C ILE A 209 8.25 30.25 12.59
N ILE A 210 8.72 29.46 11.63
CA ILE A 210 10.11 29.06 11.55
C ILE A 210 10.91 30.24 10.99
N PRO A 211 11.94 30.73 11.71
CA PRO A 211 12.78 31.82 11.22
C PRO A 211 13.60 31.40 10.00
N ASP A 212 14.17 32.39 9.32
CA ASP A 212 15.10 32.14 8.21
C ASP A 212 16.33 31.35 8.68
N GLY A 213 16.84 30.50 7.79
CA GLY A 213 17.96 29.61 8.05
C GLY A 213 17.72 28.18 7.53
N ASP A 214 18.68 27.30 7.83
CA ASP A 214 18.78 25.96 7.24
C ASP A 214 17.48 25.15 7.31
N THR A 215 16.79 25.16 8.45
CA THR A 215 15.53 24.43 8.63
C THR A 215 14.47 24.91 7.64
N LYS A 216 14.29 26.23 7.51
CA LYS A 216 13.31 26.83 6.62
C LYS A 216 13.67 26.54 5.16
N ASP A 217 14.94 26.73 4.80
CA ASP A 217 15.42 26.52 3.43
C ASP A 217 15.28 25.06 3.00
N ASN A 218 15.67 24.11 3.85
CA ASN A 218 15.57 22.69 3.54
C ASN A 218 14.12 22.23 3.37
N LEU A 219 13.22 22.60 4.30
CA LEU A 219 11.83 22.15 4.28
C LEU A 219 11.02 22.79 3.14
N LYS A 220 11.35 24.02 2.74
CA LYS A 220 10.73 24.71 1.60
C LYS A 220 11.34 24.33 0.25
N SER A 221 12.52 23.72 0.21
CA SER A 221 13.24 23.42 -1.03
C SER A 221 12.49 22.50 -1.99
N LEU A 222 11.52 21.71 -1.48
CA LEU A 222 10.81 20.66 -2.22
C LEU A 222 11.74 19.65 -2.91
N GLN A 223 12.98 19.53 -2.42
CA GLN A 223 13.95 18.57 -2.93
C GLN A 223 13.61 17.15 -2.48
N GLU A 224 13.99 16.14 -3.26
CA GLU A 224 13.76 14.74 -2.88
C GLU A 224 14.58 14.29 -1.67
N LYS A 225 15.66 15.03 -1.39
CA LYS A 225 16.54 14.86 -0.24
C LYS A 225 16.62 16.19 0.46
N ILE A 226 16.40 16.18 1.76
CA ILE A 226 16.51 17.37 2.60
C ILE A 226 17.31 17.01 3.85
N THR A 227 17.79 18.02 4.56
CA THR A 227 18.38 17.88 5.89
C THR A 227 17.52 18.58 6.92
N TYR A 228 17.46 18.02 8.12
CA TYR A 228 16.80 18.62 9.27
C TYR A 228 17.54 18.18 10.53
N ASN A 229 17.95 19.13 11.36
CA ASN A 229 18.72 18.90 12.59
C ASN A 229 19.90 17.92 12.38
N GLY A 230 20.68 18.15 11.31
CA GLY A 230 21.87 17.36 10.96
C GLY A 230 21.60 15.94 10.47
N LYS A 231 20.34 15.56 10.20
CA LYS A 231 19.97 14.25 9.63
C LYS A 231 19.42 14.39 8.22
N GLU A 232 19.76 13.44 7.36
CA GLU A 232 19.23 13.35 6.01
C GLU A 232 17.84 12.70 6.00
N TYR A 233 16.96 13.22 5.15
CA TYR A 233 15.64 12.67 4.89
C TYR A 233 15.43 12.45 3.40
N ASN A 234 14.61 11.47 3.06
CA ASN A 234 14.18 11.22 1.69
C ASN A 234 12.67 11.37 1.58
N LEU A 235 12.23 12.06 0.53
CA LEU A 235 10.83 12.03 0.12
C LEU A 235 10.45 10.57 -0.20
N ASP A 236 9.47 10.05 0.54
CA ASP A 236 9.04 8.66 0.41
C ASP A 236 7.69 8.57 -0.29
N SER A 237 6.76 9.44 0.06
CA SER A 237 5.40 9.47 -0.47
C SER A 237 4.78 10.87 -0.41
N VAL A 238 3.68 11.03 -1.14
CA VAL A 238 2.87 12.25 -1.19
C VAL A 238 1.41 11.86 -1.11
N VAL A 239 0.65 12.47 -0.21
CA VAL A 239 -0.81 12.48 -0.25
C VAL A 239 -1.24 13.76 -0.96
N LEU A 240 -2.13 13.66 -1.95
CA LEU A 240 -2.58 14.84 -2.71
C LEU A 240 -4.05 14.77 -3.05
N SER A 241 -4.70 15.93 -3.00
CA SER A 241 -6.09 16.13 -3.42
C SER A 241 -6.15 16.60 -4.86
N ASN A 242 -7.28 16.36 -5.53
CA ASN A 242 -7.45 16.88 -6.88
C ASN A 242 -7.54 18.42 -6.85
N TRP A 243 -6.78 19.09 -7.69
CA TRP A 243 -6.57 20.55 -7.58
C TRP A 243 -7.75 21.36 -8.12
N ASN A 244 -8.57 20.77 -8.98
CA ASN A 244 -9.68 21.46 -9.63
C ASN A 244 -10.97 21.51 -8.80
N ASN A 245 -11.18 20.55 -7.88
CA ASN A 245 -12.31 20.51 -6.95
C ASN A 245 -12.03 19.48 -5.83
N PRO A 246 -11.39 19.85 -4.70
CA PRO A 246 -10.73 18.91 -3.78
C PRO A 246 -11.70 17.99 -3.01
N ILE A 247 -12.26 17.00 -3.70
CA ILE A 247 -13.23 16.02 -3.18
C ILE A 247 -12.65 14.59 -3.14
N HIS A 248 -11.51 14.36 -3.80
CA HIS A 248 -10.85 13.06 -3.86
C HIS A 248 -9.36 13.18 -3.54
N ALA A 249 -8.84 12.21 -2.79
CA ALA A 249 -7.43 12.12 -2.41
C ALA A 249 -6.80 10.84 -2.98
N ILE A 250 -5.55 10.97 -3.43
CA ILE A 250 -4.72 9.88 -3.95
C ILE A 250 -3.35 9.88 -3.27
N ALA A 251 -2.57 8.83 -3.50
CA ALA A 251 -1.20 8.76 -2.99
C ALA A 251 -0.18 8.51 -4.10
N GLY A 252 0.90 9.28 -4.11
CA GLY A 252 2.15 8.92 -4.76
C GLY A 252 3.05 8.18 -3.77
N ILE A 253 3.56 7.00 -4.13
CA ILE A 253 4.44 6.21 -3.26
C ILE A 253 5.71 5.79 -3.98
N THR A 254 6.75 5.48 -3.20
CA THR A 254 7.98 4.88 -3.74
C THR A 254 8.03 3.39 -3.47
N CYS A 255 8.56 2.64 -4.44
CA CYS A 255 8.98 1.25 -4.24
C CYS A 255 10.28 1.01 -5.01
N LYS A 256 11.31 0.57 -4.29
CA LYS A 256 12.70 0.49 -4.74
C LYS A 256 13.19 1.83 -5.28
N LYS A 257 13.45 1.89 -6.59
CA LYS A 257 13.89 3.09 -7.31
C LYS A 257 12.76 3.69 -8.15
N ASP A 258 11.59 3.07 -8.14
CA ASP A 258 10.45 3.45 -8.95
C ASP A 258 9.40 4.19 -8.12
N ARG A 259 8.57 4.95 -8.83
CA ARG A 259 7.46 5.74 -8.29
C ARG A 259 6.15 5.23 -8.84
N TYR A 260 5.13 5.26 -7.98
CA TYR A 260 3.81 4.73 -8.27
C TYR A 260 2.71 5.67 -7.77
N VAL A 261 1.52 5.53 -8.36
CA VAL A 261 0.30 6.21 -7.92
C VAL A 261 -0.74 5.18 -7.49
N TYR A 262 -1.47 5.52 -6.44
CA TYR A 262 -2.62 4.81 -5.91
C TYR A 262 -3.85 5.73 -5.96
N ASN A 263 -4.94 5.28 -6.57
CA ASN A 263 -6.19 6.06 -6.72
C ASN A 263 -7.41 5.48 -5.98
N GLY A 264 -7.29 4.26 -5.42
CA GLY A 264 -8.36 3.57 -4.69
C GLY A 264 -9.48 2.95 -5.54
N TRP A 265 -9.38 2.99 -6.86
CA TRP A 265 -10.45 2.53 -7.75
C TRP A 265 -10.35 1.04 -8.07
N THR A 266 -11.42 0.49 -8.65
CA THR A 266 -11.48 -0.87 -9.17
C THR A 266 -11.51 -0.89 -10.69
N ARG A 267 -10.99 -1.96 -11.29
CA ARG A 267 -11.01 -2.16 -12.75
C ARG A 267 -12.46 -2.27 -13.24
N THR A 268 -12.75 -1.61 -14.36
CA THR A 268 -13.96 -1.85 -15.16
C THR A 268 -13.61 -2.76 -16.35
N SER A 269 -14.60 -3.20 -17.14
CA SER A 269 -14.34 -4.07 -18.29
C SER A 269 -13.53 -3.32 -19.34
N MET A 270 -12.43 -3.93 -19.82
CA MET A 270 -11.68 -3.40 -20.97
C MET A 270 -12.29 -3.79 -22.33
N ASP A 271 -13.35 -4.59 -22.34
CA ASP A 271 -14.10 -4.96 -23.56
C ASP A 271 -15.05 -3.82 -23.96
N PRO A 272 -14.86 -3.17 -25.12
CA PRO A 272 -15.73 -2.09 -25.60
C PRO A 272 -17.20 -2.51 -25.73
N ALA A 273 -17.46 -3.78 -26.06
CA ALA A 273 -18.82 -4.31 -26.19
C ALA A 273 -19.52 -4.52 -24.84
N MET A 274 -18.76 -4.56 -23.75
CA MET A 274 -19.29 -4.62 -22.37
C MET A 274 -19.61 -3.24 -21.79
N GLY A 275 -19.31 -2.14 -22.51
CA GLY A 275 -19.68 -0.75 -22.23
C GLY A 275 -19.94 -0.40 -20.77
N ASN A 276 -18.93 0.07 -20.03
CA ASN A 276 -19.02 0.51 -18.63
C ASN A 276 -19.76 -0.44 -17.65
N LYS A 277 -20.03 -1.69 -18.02
CA LYS A 277 -20.55 -2.67 -17.07
C LYS A 277 -19.41 -3.02 -16.13
N LEU A 278 -19.61 -2.71 -14.85
CA LEU A 278 -18.80 -3.24 -13.75
C LEU A 278 -18.65 -4.73 -13.99
N VAL A 279 -17.45 -5.17 -14.39
CA VAL A 279 -17.15 -6.61 -14.38
C VAL A 279 -17.32 -7.00 -12.92
N ASP A 280 -17.97 -8.13 -12.67
CA ASP A 280 -18.21 -8.74 -11.35
C ASP A 280 -16.90 -9.12 -10.60
N ARG A 281 -15.78 -8.53 -11.01
CA ARG A 281 -14.46 -8.62 -10.41
C ARG A 281 -14.21 -7.30 -9.69
N ASN A 282 -14.57 -7.27 -8.41
CA ASN A 282 -14.17 -6.29 -7.39
C ASN A 282 -12.64 -6.25 -7.20
N ILE A 283 -11.86 -6.10 -8.27
CA ILE A 283 -10.39 -6.11 -8.25
C ILE A 283 -9.91 -4.66 -8.32
N PRO A 284 -9.16 -4.19 -7.32
CA PRO A 284 -8.61 -2.83 -7.33
C PRO A 284 -7.65 -2.64 -8.50
N CYS A 285 -7.58 -1.40 -9.00
CA CYS A 285 -6.52 -0.97 -9.91
C CYS A 285 -5.17 -1.26 -9.24
N GLU A 286 -4.20 -1.74 -10.01
CA GLU A 286 -2.86 -1.97 -9.49
C GLU A 286 -2.18 -0.64 -9.15
N LEU A 287 -1.07 -0.69 -8.39
CA LEU A 287 -0.20 0.46 -8.25
C LEU A 287 0.35 0.85 -9.62
N MET A 288 0.00 2.05 -10.07
CA MET A 288 0.33 2.53 -11.40
C MET A 288 1.75 3.07 -11.40
N LYS A 289 2.67 2.47 -12.16
CA LYS A 289 4.02 3.04 -12.30
C LYS A 289 3.91 4.43 -12.92
N PHE A 290 4.39 5.44 -12.21
CA PHE A 290 4.22 6.83 -12.58
C PHE A 290 5.33 7.67 -11.97
N ASN A 291 6.17 8.27 -12.81
CA ASN A 291 7.34 9.02 -12.36
C ASN A 291 6.96 10.46 -11.95
N TRP A 292 6.26 10.59 -10.83
CA TRP A 292 5.85 11.88 -10.30
C TRP A 292 7.06 12.71 -9.82
N ASN A 293 6.92 14.04 -9.84
CA ASN A 293 7.93 15.02 -9.44
C ASN A 293 7.22 16.16 -8.70
N ILE A 294 7.70 16.58 -7.53
CA ILE A 294 7.01 17.57 -6.70
C ILE A 294 7.36 19.03 -7.00
N ILE A 295 8.41 19.26 -7.79
CA ILE A 295 8.86 20.59 -8.22
C ILE A 295 8.18 20.98 -9.54
N LYS A 296 8.23 20.11 -10.54
CA LYS A 296 7.61 20.35 -11.84
C LYS A 296 6.93 19.09 -12.38
N HIS A 297 5.63 19.19 -12.60
CA HIS A 297 4.82 18.09 -13.08
C HIS A 297 3.66 18.60 -13.92
N THR A 298 3.29 17.81 -14.93
CA THR A 298 2.15 18.11 -15.80
C THR A 298 0.85 17.69 -15.15
N ASP A 299 -0.22 18.40 -15.45
CA ASP A 299 -1.57 17.99 -15.03
C ASP A 299 -1.90 16.61 -15.62
N PHE A 300 -2.56 15.79 -14.81
CA PHE A 300 -3.07 14.49 -15.20
C PHE A 300 -4.42 14.25 -14.54
N CYS A 301 -5.26 13.44 -15.17
CA CYS A 301 -6.56 13.08 -14.63
C CYS A 301 -6.67 11.57 -14.54
N LEU A 302 -7.48 11.09 -13.60
CA LEU A 302 -7.67 9.65 -13.44
C LEU A 302 -8.64 9.13 -14.51
N ASN A 303 -8.21 8.10 -15.24
CA ASN A 303 -9.07 7.36 -16.15
C ASN A 303 -9.65 6.12 -15.46
N VAL A 304 -10.98 6.13 -15.25
CA VAL A 304 -11.73 5.04 -14.59
C VAL A 304 -11.74 3.74 -15.39
N VAL A 305 -11.49 3.81 -16.70
CA VAL A 305 -11.50 2.65 -17.61
C VAL A 305 -10.13 1.99 -17.64
N GLU A 306 -9.08 2.79 -17.77
CA GLU A 306 -7.73 2.28 -17.98
C GLU A 306 -6.95 2.03 -16.68
N CYS A 307 -7.44 2.49 -15.52
CA CYS A 307 -6.71 2.40 -14.25
C CYS A 307 -5.29 2.99 -14.36
N ILE A 308 -5.06 3.96 -15.24
CA ILE A 308 -3.76 4.64 -15.45
C ILE A 308 -4.02 6.15 -15.40
N PRO A 309 -3.08 6.97 -14.88
CA PRO A 309 -3.21 8.41 -14.90
C PRO A 309 -2.94 8.92 -16.32
N ASP A 310 -3.93 9.59 -16.93
CA ASP A 310 -3.79 10.14 -18.26
C ASP A 310 -3.28 11.57 -18.18
N LYS A 311 -2.20 11.84 -18.93
CA LYS A 311 -1.74 13.22 -19.12
C LYS A 311 -2.89 14.04 -19.68
N LEU A 312 -3.14 15.21 -19.08
CA LEU A 312 -4.14 16.13 -19.58
C LEU A 312 -3.62 16.73 -20.91
N LYS A 313 -4.02 16.14 -22.05
CA LYS A 313 -3.61 16.58 -23.40
C LYS A 313 -4.52 17.68 -23.97
N LYS A 314 -5.64 17.98 -23.32
CA LYS A 314 -6.70 18.89 -23.79
C LYS A 314 -7.22 19.74 -22.63
N LYS A 315 -7.88 20.88 -22.91
CA LYS A 315 -8.63 21.62 -21.88
C LYS A 315 -9.65 20.69 -21.22
N LEU A 316 -9.82 20.82 -19.90
CA LEU A 316 -10.80 20.06 -19.11
C LEU A 316 -12.15 20.10 -19.82
N LYS A 317 -12.68 18.94 -20.20
CA LYS A 317 -13.96 18.88 -20.91
C LYS A 317 -15.14 19.00 -19.95
N ASN A 318 -14.95 18.54 -18.72
CA ASN A 318 -15.94 18.63 -17.65
C ASN A 318 -15.28 19.08 -16.33
N LYS A 319 -15.98 19.90 -15.54
CA LYS A 319 -15.54 20.33 -14.20
C LYS A 319 -15.45 19.16 -13.20
N ASP A 320 -16.13 18.05 -13.48
CA ASP A 320 -16.14 16.84 -12.63
C ASP A 320 -14.92 15.92 -12.85
N GLU A 321 -14.04 16.21 -13.82
CA GLU A 321 -12.84 15.40 -14.03
C GLU A 321 -11.91 15.47 -12.81
N LEU A 322 -11.52 14.33 -12.26
CA LEU A 322 -10.63 14.31 -11.08
C LEU A 322 -9.17 14.46 -11.53
N CYS A 323 -8.67 15.68 -11.44
CA CYS A 323 -7.37 16.05 -11.97
C CYS A 323 -6.39 16.47 -10.88
N PHE A 324 -5.15 16.00 -11.03
CA PHE A 324 -4.11 16.04 -10.03
C PHE A 324 -2.83 16.60 -10.64
N ASN A 325 -1.96 17.07 -9.75
CA ASN A 325 -0.63 17.53 -10.08
C ASN A 325 0.24 17.35 -8.84
N PHE A 326 1.47 16.86 -9.00
CA PHE A 326 2.38 16.69 -7.87
C PHE A 326 3.11 17.99 -7.48
N SER A 327 3.02 19.04 -8.28
CA SER A 327 3.72 20.33 -8.14
C SER A 327 2.82 21.51 -7.74
N LYS A 328 1.50 21.33 -7.78
CA LYS A 328 0.49 22.29 -7.28
C LYS A 328 -0.64 21.50 -6.63
N GLY A 329 -1.60 22.16 -5.98
CA GLY A 329 -2.62 21.42 -5.23
C GLY A 329 -2.26 21.30 -3.75
N SER A 330 -3.28 21.03 -2.93
CA SER A 330 -3.08 20.58 -1.56
C SER A 330 -2.35 19.26 -1.52
N ARG A 331 -1.22 19.21 -0.80
CA ARG A 331 -0.31 18.06 -0.74
C ARG A 331 0.29 17.91 0.66
N ILE A 332 0.48 16.68 1.10
CA ILE A 332 1.29 16.35 2.28
C ILE A 332 2.48 15.53 1.79
N LEU A 333 3.67 16.11 1.89
CA LEU A 333 4.93 15.45 1.59
C LEU A 333 5.40 14.67 2.82
N ILE A 334 5.74 13.40 2.62
CA ILE A 334 6.18 12.51 3.69
C ILE A 334 7.66 12.21 3.47
N TYR A 335 8.50 12.84 4.28
CA TYR A 335 9.93 12.65 4.31
C TYR A 335 10.31 11.67 5.41
N VAL A 336 11.11 10.66 5.08
CA VAL A 336 11.53 9.63 6.05
C VAL A 336 13.01 9.74 6.31
N ARG A 337 13.39 9.81 7.58
CA ARG A 337 14.78 9.94 8.04
C ARG A 337 15.61 8.75 7.58
N LYS A 338 16.76 9.03 6.97
CA LYS A 338 17.81 8.06 6.73
C LYS A 338 18.53 7.81 8.05
N ASP A 339 18.28 6.66 8.67
CA ASP A 339 19.03 6.27 9.86
C ASP A 339 20.47 5.90 9.46
N ALA A 340 21.44 6.20 10.33
CA ALA A 340 22.82 5.79 10.16
C ALA A 340 22.88 4.24 10.08
N LYS A 341 23.18 3.74 8.88
CA LYS A 341 23.47 2.35 8.47
C LYS A 341 22.84 1.22 9.30
N SER A 342 21.86 0.54 8.70
CA SER A 342 22.16 -0.84 8.28
C SER A 342 22.52 -0.74 6.81
N ASP A 343 23.76 -1.06 6.44
CA ASP A 343 24.20 -1.10 5.05
C ASP A 343 23.23 -1.96 4.21
N THR A 344 22.47 -1.32 3.33
CA THR A 344 21.81 -2.01 2.20
C THR A 344 21.84 -1.10 0.97
N SER A 345 23.03 -0.61 0.63
CA SER A 345 23.43 -0.55 -0.78
C SER A 345 23.91 -1.93 -1.22
N SER A 346 23.06 -2.94 -1.11
CA SER A 346 23.36 -4.27 -1.63
C SER A 346 22.19 -4.66 -2.53
N LYS A 347 22.53 -4.80 -3.81
CA LYS A 347 21.75 -5.55 -4.78
C LYS A 347 21.59 -6.97 -4.21
N ASP A 348 20.51 -7.24 -3.48
CA ASP A 348 19.82 -8.53 -3.39
C ASP A 348 18.75 -8.47 -2.29
N GLY A 349 17.52 -8.77 -2.69
CA GLY A 349 16.34 -8.61 -1.84
C GLY A 349 16.06 -9.79 -0.93
N LEU A 350 15.34 -9.49 0.17
CA LEU A 350 14.33 -10.30 0.84
C LEU A 350 14.57 -11.83 0.79
N GLY A 351 15.38 -12.31 1.74
CA GLY A 351 15.55 -13.74 2.03
C GLY A 351 14.74 -14.25 3.23
N ASP A 352 14.12 -13.39 4.05
CA ASP A 352 13.71 -13.80 5.41
C ASP A 352 12.21 -13.67 5.75
N VAL A 353 11.33 -13.68 4.75
CA VAL A 353 9.86 -13.62 5.00
C VAL A 353 9.20 -15.02 5.06
N ALA A 354 9.97 -16.12 5.05
CA ALA A 354 9.40 -17.48 4.96
C ALA A 354 9.64 -18.41 6.17
N LYS A 355 10.26 -17.96 7.27
CA LYS A 355 10.48 -18.81 8.46
C LYS A 355 10.30 -18.07 9.77
N SER A 356 9.05 -17.77 10.14
CA SER A 356 8.71 -17.51 11.54
C SER A 356 7.37 -18.16 11.88
N VAL A 357 7.39 -19.49 11.88
CA VAL A 357 6.46 -20.32 12.65
C VAL A 357 7.33 -21.33 13.39
N ARG A 358 7.72 -21.00 14.63
CA ARG A 358 7.92 -21.92 15.78
C ARG A 358 8.69 -21.21 16.91
N LYS A 359 7.93 -20.88 17.97
CA LYS A 359 8.24 -21.14 19.39
C LYS A 359 9.47 -20.46 20.02
N SER A 360 9.19 -19.29 20.60
CA SER A 360 9.34 -18.92 22.04
C SER A 360 10.72 -18.84 22.74
N ILE A 361 10.83 -17.78 23.56
CA ILE A 361 11.51 -17.65 24.86
C ILE A 361 12.99 -17.20 24.86
N THR A 362 13.20 -16.24 25.76
CA THR A 362 14.36 -15.44 26.19
C THR A 362 15.60 -16.23 26.61
N LYS A 363 16.80 -15.69 26.33
CA LYS A 363 17.91 -15.37 27.28
C LYS A 363 19.21 -15.00 26.56
N SER A 364 19.99 -14.13 27.19
CA SER A 364 21.31 -13.59 26.80
C SER A 364 22.39 -14.68 26.59
N PRO A 365 23.47 -14.39 25.82
CA PRO A 365 24.44 -15.40 25.37
C PRO A 365 25.34 -15.91 26.51
N LYS A 366 25.39 -17.25 26.66
CA LYS A 366 26.31 -17.98 27.55
C LYS A 366 27.76 -17.84 27.09
N LYS A 367 28.67 -17.37 27.95
CA LYS A 367 30.13 -17.50 27.77
C LYS A 367 30.59 -18.90 28.19
N CYS A 368 31.46 -19.52 27.41
CA CYS A 368 32.07 -20.82 27.74
C CYS A 368 33.34 -20.65 28.60
N PRO A 369 33.65 -21.59 29.51
CA PRO A 369 34.91 -21.59 30.25
C PRO A 369 36.14 -21.71 29.34
N GLU A 370 37.28 -21.24 29.84
CA GLU A 370 38.56 -21.24 29.14
C GLU A 370 38.95 -22.65 28.65
N GLY A 371 39.39 -22.76 27.40
CA GLY A 371 39.69 -24.04 26.74
C GLY A 371 38.50 -24.80 26.13
N LYS A 372 37.27 -24.25 26.17
CA LYS A 372 36.07 -24.80 25.51
C LYS A 372 35.40 -23.78 24.58
N VAL A 373 34.87 -24.25 23.46
CA VAL A 373 34.13 -23.44 22.47
C VAL A 373 32.67 -23.87 22.38
N LEU A 374 31.75 -22.92 22.16
CA LEU A 374 30.33 -23.21 22.03
C LEU A 374 30.08 -23.94 20.71
N ASN A 375 29.52 -25.16 20.78
CA ASN A 375 29.07 -25.86 19.58
C ASN A 375 27.82 -25.16 19.03
N PRO A 376 27.84 -24.59 17.81
CA PRO A 376 26.73 -23.81 17.27
C PRO A 376 25.48 -24.66 16.93
N LYS A 377 25.62 -25.98 16.77
CA LYS A 377 24.47 -26.89 16.54
C LYS A 377 23.75 -27.28 17.83
N THR A 378 24.46 -27.39 18.95
CA THR A 378 23.91 -27.95 20.20
C THR A 378 23.86 -26.94 21.35
N GLY A 379 24.52 -25.78 21.22
CA GLY A 379 24.58 -24.76 22.27
C GLY A 379 25.36 -25.18 23.53
N ARG A 380 26.20 -26.24 23.46
CA ARG A 380 27.02 -26.74 24.57
C ARG A 380 28.50 -26.43 24.35
N CYS A 381 29.22 -26.09 25.42
CA CYS A 381 30.68 -25.85 25.38
C CYS A 381 31.43 -27.17 25.25
N ILE A 382 32.20 -27.34 24.17
CA ILE A 382 33.01 -28.52 23.88
C ILE A 382 34.51 -28.19 23.89
N LEU A 383 35.37 -29.14 24.22
CA LEU A 383 36.83 -28.96 24.20
C LEU A 383 37.33 -28.65 22.79
N ILE A 384 38.26 -27.70 22.65
CA ILE A 384 38.83 -27.23 21.37
C ILE A 384 39.35 -28.39 20.49
N LYS A 385 39.95 -29.41 21.12
CA LYS A 385 40.46 -30.63 20.47
C LYS A 385 39.38 -31.47 19.75
N ASN A 386 38.10 -31.31 20.09
CA ASN A 386 36.98 -31.97 19.41
C ASN A 386 36.27 -31.07 18.38
N ALA A 387 36.68 -29.80 18.24
CA ALA A 387 36.13 -28.86 17.27
C ALA A 387 36.80 -28.94 15.89
N MET A 388 37.94 -29.64 15.77
CA MET A 388 38.70 -29.82 14.54
C MET A 388 38.58 -31.25 13.99
N LYS A 389 37.39 -31.63 13.51
CA LYS A 389 37.29 -32.66 12.47
C LYS A 389 36.28 -32.22 11.40
N LYS A 390 36.82 -32.05 10.18
CA LYS A 390 36.19 -31.73 8.89
C LYS A 390 36.07 -30.23 8.55
N SER A 391 37.19 -29.67 8.09
CA SER A 391 37.20 -28.70 6.99
C SER A 391 36.94 -29.42 5.64
N PRO A 392 36.52 -28.70 4.58
CA PRO A 392 35.85 -29.28 3.42
C PRO A 392 36.84 -29.87 2.41
N THR A 393 36.74 -31.17 2.16
CA THR A 393 37.36 -31.82 1.00
C THR A 393 36.70 -31.33 -0.29
N SER A 394 37.56 -30.98 -1.25
CA SER A 394 37.35 -30.68 -2.67
C SER A 394 36.13 -31.35 -3.36
N PRO A 395 35.57 -30.73 -4.43
CA PRO A 395 34.42 -31.27 -5.15
C PRO A 395 34.70 -32.67 -5.69
N LYS A 396 33.75 -33.60 -5.48
CA LYS A 396 33.79 -34.98 -5.99
C LYS A 396 33.95 -34.98 -7.51
N LYS A 397 35.12 -35.36 -8.03
CA LYS A 397 35.29 -35.73 -9.44
C LYS A 397 34.65 -37.11 -9.66
N CYS A 398 33.82 -37.24 -10.69
CA CYS A 398 33.26 -38.53 -11.08
C CYS A 398 34.25 -39.29 -11.99
N PRO A 399 34.31 -40.63 -11.92
CA PRO A 399 35.13 -41.44 -12.83
C PRO A 399 34.73 -41.21 -14.30
N GLU A 400 35.66 -41.46 -15.23
CA GLU A 400 35.43 -41.37 -16.67
C GLU A 400 34.15 -42.12 -17.09
N GLY A 401 33.29 -41.44 -17.88
CA GLY A 401 31.99 -41.97 -18.30
C GLY A 401 30.81 -41.73 -17.35
N LYS A 402 30.99 -41.04 -16.21
CA LYS A 402 29.90 -40.68 -15.26
C LYS A 402 29.87 -39.17 -14.95
N VAL A 403 28.67 -38.63 -14.72
CA VAL A 403 28.42 -37.21 -14.36
C VAL A 403 27.69 -37.09 -13.02
N LEU A 404 27.95 -36.02 -12.26
CA LEU A 404 27.35 -35.80 -10.94
C LEU A 404 25.88 -35.37 -11.08
N ASN A 405 24.95 -36.10 -10.48
CA ASN A 405 23.54 -35.70 -10.43
C ASN A 405 23.36 -34.57 -9.39
N PRO A 406 22.92 -33.36 -9.79
CA PRO A 406 22.83 -32.21 -8.89
C PRO A 406 21.70 -32.32 -7.85
N LYS A 407 20.70 -33.20 -8.04
CA LYS A 407 19.63 -33.45 -7.04
C LYS A 407 20.05 -34.42 -5.96
N THR A 408 20.90 -35.39 -6.27
CA THR A 408 21.24 -36.51 -5.35
C THR A 408 22.70 -36.53 -4.93
N GLY A 409 23.58 -35.75 -5.56
CA GLY A 409 25.01 -35.71 -5.28
C GLY A 409 25.77 -37.00 -5.62
N ARG A 410 25.21 -37.88 -6.46
CA ARG A 410 25.83 -39.16 -6.88
C ARG A 410 26.25 -39.14 -8.35
N CYS A 411 27.37 -39.80 -8.69
CA CYS A 411 27.84 -39.97 -10.06
C CYS A 411 27.01 -41.02 -10.81
N ILE A 412 26.44 -40.65 -11.96
CA ILE A 412 25.59 -41.50 -12.81
C ILE A 412 26.19 -41.62 -14.23
N LEU A 413 26.00 -42.77 -14.89
CA LEU A 413 26.47 -43.00 -16.27
C LEU A 413 25.85 -42.00 -17.26
N ILE A 414 26.65 -41.50 -18.20
CA ILE A 414 26.23 -40.50 -19.22
C ILE A 414 24.97 -40.95 -19.99
N LYS A 415 24.82 -42.26 -20.25
CA LYS A 415 23.66 -42.85 -20.94
C LYS A 415 22.33 -42.65 -20.17
N ASN A 416 22.38 -42.52 -18.85
CA ASN A 416 21.23 -42.30 -17.97
C ASN A 416 20.95 -40.80 -17.70
N ALA A 417 21.87 -39.90 -18.07
CA ALA A 417 21.68 -38.45 -17.96
C ALA A 417 20.88 -37.86 -19.15
N MET A 418 20.74 -38.59 -20.25
CA MET A 418 20.08 -38.11 -21.48
C MET A 418 18.59 -38.49 -21.63
N LYS A 419 17.99 -39.25 -20.71
CA LYS A 419 16.52 -39.50 -20.71
C LYS A 419 15.80 -38.53 -19.78
N LYS A 420 15.66 -37.28 -20.23
CA LYS A 420 14.53 -36.35 -20.00
C LYS A 420 14.94 -34.93 -20.43
N SER A 421 15.00 -34.70 -21.73
CA SER A 421 14.86 -33.35 -22.29
C SER A 421 13.38 -32.95 -22.26
N PRO A 422 13.04 -31.67 -21.96
CA PRO A 422 11.69 -31.15 -22.17
C PRO A 422 11.43 -31.08 -23.68
N LYS A 423 10.36 -31.72 -24.14
CA LYS A 423 9.87 -31.56 -25.52
C LYS A 423 9.58 -30.08 -25.77
N SER A 424 10.08 -29.58 -26.89
CA SER A 424 9.75 -28.29 -27.50
C SER A 424 8.22 -28.11 -27.65
N PRO A 425 7.71 -26.86 -27.73
CA PRO A 425 6.29 -26.62 -27.88
C PRO A 425 5.83 -27.17 -29.24
N LYS A 426 4.96 -28.19 -29.21
CA LYS A 426 4.29 -28.66 -30.42
C LYS A 426 3.35 -27.54 -30.89
N SER A 427 3.43 -27.23 -32.18
CA SER A 427 2.47 -26.40 -32.92
C SER A 427 1.00 -26.79 -32.62
N PRO A 428 0.04 -25.85 -32.74
CA PRO A 428 -1.37 -26.14 -32.52
C PRO A 428 -1.83 -27.30 -33.41
N LYS A 429 -2.58 -28.23 -32.84
CA LYS A 429 -3.14 -29.40 -33.53
C LYS A 429 -4.13 -28.91 -34.61
N LYS A 430 -3.75 -28.92 -35.89
CA LYS A 430 -4.69 -28.66 -37.00
C LYS A 430 -5.72 -29.79 -37.05
N CYS A 431 -7.00 -29.45 -37.02
CA CYS A 431 -8.08 -30.41 -37.21
C CYS A 431 -8.32 -30.63 -38.71
N PRO A 432 -8.72 -31.84 -39.14
CA PRO A 432 -9.13 -32.10 -40.52
C PRO A 432 -10.29 -31.21 -40.95
N GLU A 433 -10.44 -31.01 -42.25
CA GLU A 433 -11.54 -30.24 -42.86
C GLU A 433 -12.91 -30.73 -42.34
N GLY A 434 -13.77 -29.80 -41.92
CA GLY A 434 -15.07 -30.11 -41.29
C GLY A 434 -15.06 -30.38 -39.77
N LYS A 435 -13.91 -30.30 -39.08
CA LYS A 435 -13.78 -30.46 -37.62
C LYS A 435 -13.08 -29.26 -36.95
N VAL A 436 -13.49 -28.92 -35.72
CA VAL A 436 -12.90 -27.84 -34.89
C VAL A 436 -12.38 -28.38 -33.56
N LEU A 437 -11.34 -27.76 -32.99
CA LEU A 437 -10.76 -28.18 -31.72
C LEU A 437 -11.68 -27.78 -30.56
N ASN A 438 -12.12 -28.75 -29.76
CA ASN A 438 -12.86 -28.46 -28.54
C ASN A 438 -11.89 -27.91 -27.45
N PRO A 439 -12.07 -26.66 -26.96
CA PRO A 439 -11.13 -26.05 -26.02
C PRO A 439 -11.18 -26.67 -24.61
N LYS A 440 -12.26 -27.38 -24.24
CA LYS A 440 -12.35 -28.09 -22.95
C LYS A 440 -11.66 -29.45 -22.96
N THR A 441 -11.67 -30.14 -24.09
CA THR A 441 -11.19 -31.54 -24.17
C THR A 441 -9.94 -31.70 -25.03
N GLY A 442 -9.54 -30.70 -25.80
CA GLY A 442 -8.39 -30.75 -26.71
C GLY A 442 -8.55 -31.74 -27.88
N ARG A 443 -9.78 -32.18 -28.19
CA ARG A 443 -10.09 -33.12 -29.29
C ARG A 443 -10.81 -32.41 -30.44
N CYS A 444 -10.54 -32.81 -31.68
CA CYS A 444 -11.25 -32.31 -32.87
C CYS A 444 -12.66 -32.91 -32.94
N ILE A 445 -13.69 -32.08 -33.01
CA ILE A 445 -15.11 -32.45 -33.11
C ILE A 445 -15.72 -31.90 -34.39
N LEU A 446 -16.73 -32.56 -34.97
CA LEU A 446 -17.45 -32.08 -36.16
C LEU A 446 -18.10 -30.71 -35.90
N ILE A 447 -18.10 -29.82 -36.89
CA ILE A 447 -18.69 -28.47 -36.79
C ILE A 447 -20.16 -28.52 -36.33
N LYS A 448 -20.93 -29.53 -36.77
CA LYS A 448 -22.34 -29.76 -36.33
C LYS A 448 -22.50 -30.02 -34.83
N ASN A 449 -21.44 -30.50 -34.16
CA ASN A 449 -21.43 -30.78 -32.72
C ASN A 449 -20.88 -29.60 -31.89
N ALA A 450 -20.28 -28.59 -32.52
CA ALA A 450 -19.81 -27.38 -31.87
C ALA A 450 -20.93 -26.35 -31.63
N THR A 451 -22.05 -26.44 -32.37
CA THR A 451 -23.16 -25.48 -32.33
C THR A 451 -24.35 -25.87 -31.45
N LYS A 452 -24.34 -27.04 -30.79
CA LYS A 452 -25.37 -27.37 -29.78
C LYS A 452 -25.03 -26.78 -28.40
N LYS A 453 -25.14 -25.46 -28.29
CA LYS A 453 -25.49 -24.72 -27.07
C LYS A 453 -25.80 -23.27 -27.43
N SER A 454 -26.94 -23.06 -28.08
CA SER A 454 -27.64 -21.79 -27.95
C SER A 454 -27.99 -21.58 -26.46
N PRO A 455 -27.83 -20.37 -25.91
CA PRO A 455 -28.39 -20.06 -24.59
C PRO A 455 -29.91 -20.19 -24.70
N LYS A 456 -30.52 -21.06 -23.87
CA LYS A 456 -31.97 -21.03 -23.68
C LYS A 456 -32.35 -19.61 -23.24
N SER A 457 -33.33 -19.03 -23.92
CA SER A 457 -33.97 -17.77 -23.55
C SER A 457 -34.36 -17.75 -22.06
N PRO A 458 -34.29 -16.59 -21.39
CA PRO A 458 -34.68 -16.49 -19.99
C PRO A 458 -36.16 -16.86 -19.83
N LYS A 459 -36.44 -17.73 -18.85
CA LYS A 459 -37.78 -18.22 -18.52
C LYS A 459 -38.68 -17.03 -18.14
N LYS A 460 -39.61 -16.65 -19.03
CA LYS A 460 -40.65 -15.65 -18.72
C LYS A 460 -41.64 -16.23 -17.70
N CYS A 461 -41.93 -15.48 -16.65
CA CYS A 461 -42.94 -15.84 -15.66
C CYS A 461 -44.32 -15.36 -16.12
N PRO A 462 -45.42 -16.08 -15.80
CA PRO A 462 -46.78 -15.63 -16.06
C PRO A 462 -47.08 -14.31 -15.32
N GLU A 463 -48.06 -13.57 -15.82
CA GLU A 463 -48.52 -12.30 -15.26
C GLU A 463 -48.82 -12.43 -13.75
N GLY A 464 -48.30 -11.49 -12.95
CA GLY A 464 -48.38 -11.52 -11.49
C GLY A 464 -47.29 -12.34 -10.74
N LYS A 465 -46.33 -12.96 -11.45
CA LYS A 465 -45.20 -13.69 -10.86
C LYS A 465 -43.84 -13.17 -11.34
N VAL A 466 -42.84 -13.15 -10.46
CA VAL A 466 -41.45 -12.76 -10.75
C VAL A 466 -40.48 -13.92 -10.54
N LEU A 467 -39.41 -13.98 -11.32
CA LEU A 467 -38.39 -15.04 -11.21
C LEU A 467 -37.57 -14.83 -9.93
N ASN A 468 -37.58 -15.80 -9.02
CA ASN A 468 -36.71 -15.79 -7.86
C ASN A 468 -35.26 -16.03 -8.30
N PRO A 469 -34.31 -15.09 -8.08
CA PRO A 469 -32.94 -15.21 -8.56
C PRO A 469 -32.12 -16.28 -7.80
N LYS A 470 -32.53 -16.68 -6.59
CA LYS A 470 -31.87 -17.76 -5.84
C LYS A 470 -32.30 -19.16 -6.29
N THR A 471 -33.56 -19.33 -6.69
CA THR A 471 -34.14 -20.65 -6.96
C THR A 471 -34.52 -20.88 -8.43
N GLY A 472 -34.54 -19.83 -9.26
CA GLY A 472 -34.95 -19.91 -10.67
C GLY A 472 -36.43 -20.25 -10.89
N ARG A 473 -37.28 -20.11 -9.86
CA ARG A 473 -38.74 -20.38 -9.92
C ARG A 473 -39.56 -19.08 -9.89
N CYS A 474 -40.69 -19.05 -10.60
CA CYS A 474 -41.62 -17.92 -10.60
C CYS A 474 -42.44 -17.87 -9.30
N ILE A 475 -42.40 -16.76 -8.57
CA ILE A 475 -43.09 -16.54 -7.30
C ILE A 475 -44.05 -15.34 -7.39
N LEU A 476 -45.16 -15.39 -6.68
CA LEU A 476 -46.15 -14.30 -6.60
C LEU A 476 -45.55 -13.05 -5.94
N ILE A 477 -45.88 -11.87 -6.47
CA ILE A 477 -45.35 -10.55 -6.03
C ILE A 477 -45.60 -10.28 -4.53
N ARG A 478 -46.64 -10.87 -3.93
CA ARG A 478 -46.96 -10.68 -2.50
C ARG A 478 -45.94 -11.26 -1.51
N ASN A 479 -45.02 -12.13 -1.95
CA ASN A 479 -44.05 -12.79 -1.06
C ASN A 479 -42.67 -12.11 -1.00
N ILE A 480 -42.52 -10.90 -1.54
CA ILE A 480 -41.26 -10.15 -1.42
C ILE A 480 -41.27 -9.39 -0.08
N ARG A 481 -40.81 -10.03 1.00
CA ARG A 481 -40.33 -9.28 2.17
C ARG A 481 -39.02 -8.61 1.78
N ILE A 482 -39.10 -7.34 1.41
CA ILE A 482 -37.94 -6.45 1.29
C ILE A 482 -37.42 -6.22 2.71
N ALA A 483 -36.24 -6.76 3.03
CA ALA A 483 -35.53 -6.40 4.24
C ALA A 483 -35.16 -4.90 4.13
N LYS A 484 -35.76 -4.08 4.99
CA LYS A 484 -35.40 -2.66 5.18
C LYS A 484 -34.13 -2.53 6.00
#